data_AF-A0A4R3PQL7-F1
#
_entry.id   AF-A0A4R3PQL7-F1
#
_cell.length_a   1.000
_cell.length_b   1.000
_cell.length_c   1.000
_cell.angle_alpha   90.00
_cell.angle_beta   90.00
_cell.angle_gamma   90.00
#
_symmetry.space_group_name_H-M   'P 1'
#
loop_
_entity.id
_entity.type
_entity.pdbx_description
1 polymer ?
#
loop_
_entity_poly.entity_id
_entity_poly.type
_entity_poly.pdbx_seq_one_letter_code
_entity_poly.pdbx_strand_id
1 'polypeptide(L)'
;MNDRADGFRLDGRILILGTAPGAVEHQLAGQDLTLAEAGPLRDKISTNEITPLPALLHYGKALARESHTGTRIGNDTPLVQGVFEDRAVIVLVAGYAMARGHRANMRGCQSIWPVFD
;
A
#
# COMPACT_ATOMS: atom_id res chain seq x y z
N MET A 1 -14.50 11.11 -32.67
CA MET A 1 -14.88 10.61 -31.33
C MET A 1 -13.93 9.50 -30.93
N ASN A 2 -12.76 9.82 -30.34
CA ASN A 2 -12.07 8.89 -29.46
C ASN A 2 -11.08 9.66 -28.57
N ASP A 3 -11.62 10.10 -27.45
CA ASP A 3 -10.92 10.72 -26.33
C ASP A 3 -10.18 9.59 -25.59
N ARG A 4 -8.93 9.32 -25.96
CA ARG A 4 -8.12 8.24 -25.37
C ARG A 4 -7.34 8.80 -24.19
N ALA A 5 -7.97 8.74 -23.02
CA ALA A 5 -7.40 8.90 -21.70
C ALA A 5 -6.39 10.07 -21.57
N ASP A 6 -6.91 11.26 -21.30
CA ASP A 6 -6.14 12.28 -20.58
C ASP A 6 -5.69 11.68 -19.24
N GLY A 7 -4.48 11.12 -19.23
CA GLY A 7 -3.91 10.45 -18.08
C GLY A 7 -3.70 11.44 -16.95
N PHE A 8 -4.31 11.19 -15.79
CA PHE A 8 -4.01 11.95 -14.58
C PHE A 8 -2.58 11.61 -14.12
N ARG A 9 -1.72 12.63 -14.00
CA ARG A 9 -0.32 12.45 -13.58
C ARG A 9 -0.25 12.49 -12.06
N LEU A 10 0.27 11.41 -11.47
CA LEU A 10 0.54 11.31 -10.05
C LEU A 10 1.97 11.81 -9.77
N ASP A 11 2.10 12.87 -8.97
CA ASP A 11 3.38 13.41 -8.53
C ASP A 11 3.83 12.71 -7.23
N GLY A 12 4.55 11.60 -7.38
CA GLY A 12 5.09 10.83 -6.26
C GLY A 12 5.41 9.38 -6.62
N ARG A 13 5.78 8.58 -5.62
CA ARG A 13 6.14 7.16 -5.76
C ARG A 13 4.96 6.25 -5.48
N ILE A 14 4.94 5.13 -6.20
CA ILE A 14 4.03 4.01 -5.98
C ILE A 14 4.80 2.95 -5.19
N LEU A 15 4.24 2.52 -4.06
CA LEU A 15 4.79 1.42 -3.26
C LEU A 15 3.99 0.14 -3.52
N ILE A 16 4.65 -0.86 -4.09
CA ILE A 16 4.06 -2.17 -4.37
C ILE A 16 4.22 -3.06 -3.13
N LEU A 17 3.11 -3.49 -2.54
CA LEU A 17 3.11 -4.43 -1.41
C LEU A 17 3.29 -5.86 -1.92
N GLY A 18 4.47 -6.14 -2.44
CA GLY A 18 4.92 -7.45 -2.89
C GLY A 18 5.27 -8.39 -1.73
N THR A 19 5.17 -9.69 -1.97
CA THR A 19 5.54 -10.74 -1.00
C THR A 19 6.95 -11.30 -1.23
N ALA A 20 7.66 -10.87 -2.28
CA ALA A 20 9.06 -11.22 -2.45
C ALA A 20 9.90 -10.67 -1.26
N PRO A 21 10.87 -11.45 -0.73
CA PRO A 21 11.65 -11.04 0.43
C PRO A 21 12.36 -9.70 0.21
N GLY A 22 12.19 -8.76 1.14
CA GLY A 22 12.81 -7.44 1.07
C GLY A 22 12.17 -6.48 0.06
N ALA A 23 11.15 -6.89 -0.71
CA ALA A 23 10.62 -6.06 -1.80
C ALA A 23 10.10 -4.70 -1.32
N VAL A 24 9.47 -4.64 -0.14
CA VAL A 24 8.99 -3.37 0.41
C VAL A 24 10.15 -2.55 0.96
N GLU A 25 11.10 -3.16 1.64
CA GLU A 25 12.29 -2.51 2.19
C GLU A 25 13.15 -1.86 1.09
N HIS A 26 13.35 -2.55 -0.03
CA HIS A 26 14.05 -2.03 -1.21
C HIS A 26 13.35 -0.79 -1.79
N GLN A 27 12.02 -0.84 -1.93
CA GLN A 27 11.24 0.32 -2.42
C GLN A 27 11.25 1.48 -1.43
N LEU A 28 11.15 1.19 -0.14
CA LEU A 28 11.28 2.20 0.89
C LEU A 28 12.66 2.85 0.78
N ALA A 29 13.74 2.09 0.60
CA ALA A 29 15.09 2.62 0.36
C ALA A 29 15.23 3.44 -0.95
N GLY A 30 14.17 3.54 -1.75
CA GLY A 30 14.09 4.39 -2.93
C GLY A 30 14.33 3.66 -4.26
N GLN A 31 14.36 2.33 -4.25
CA GLN A 31 14.52 1.52 -5.46
C GLN A 31 13.15 1.31 -6.14
N ASP A 32 13.06 1.63 -7.43
CA ASP A 32 11.86 1.31 -8.20
C ASP A 32 11.86 -0.18 -8.55
N LEU A 33 10.81 -0.90 -8.15
CA LEU A 33 10.62 -2.31 -8.49
C LEU A 33 9.50 -2.48 -9.50
N THR A 34 9.69 -3.43 -10.42
CA THR A 34 8.63 -3.91 -11.29
C THR A 34 7.70 -4.86 -10.54
N LEU A 35 6.48 -5.05 -11.05
CA LEU A 35 5.52 -6.01 -10.48
C LEU A 35 6.08 -7.45 -10.47
N ALA A 36 6.96 -7.79 -11.41
CA ALA A 36 7.61 -9.09 -11.47
C ALA A 36 8.64 -9.27 -10.33
N GLU A 37 9.42 -8.23 -10.03
CA GLU A 37 10.42 -8.24 -8.95
C GLU A 37 9.77 -8.21 -7.56
N ALA A 38 8.63 -7.52 -7.42
CA ALA A 38 7.86 -7.50 -6.18
C ALA A 38 7.23 -8.86 -5.83
N GLY A 39 7.13 -9.78 -6.80
CA GLY A 39 6.46 -11.06 -6.64
C GLY A 39 4.95 -10.93 -6.46
N PRO A 40 4.27 -11.97 -5.93
CA PRO A 40 2.82 -11.93 -5.68
C PRO A 40 2.47 -10.77 -4.73
N LEU A 41 1.37 -10.07 -5.01
CA LEU A 41 0.92 -8.97 -4.16
C LEU A 41 0.30 -9.48 -2.86
N ARG A 42 0.43 -8.70 -1.79
CA ARG A 42 -0.21 -8.96 -0.51
C ARG A 42 -1.73 -8.76 -0.63
N ASP A 43 -2.47 -9.87 -0.63
CA ASP A 43 -3.94 -9.90 -0.62
C ASP A 43 -4.51 -9.86 0.80
N LYS A 44 -5.71 -9.35 1.01
CA LYS A 44 -6.47 -9.38 2.28
C LYS A 44 -5.81 -8.61 3.42
N ILE A 45 -5.36 -7.38 3.15
CA ILE A 45 -4.95 -6.45 4.20
C ILE A 45 -6.21 -6.06 4.98
N SER A 46 -6.21 -6.30 6.29
CA SER A 46 -7.39 -6.06 7.14
C SER A 46 -7.49 -4.60 7.58
N THR A 47 -8.67 -4.20 8.08
CA THR A 47 -8.88 -2.86 8.67
C THR A 47 -7.90 -2.58 9.81
N ASN A 48 -7.59 -3.57 10.64
CA ASN A 48 -6.65 -3.40 11.75
C ASN A 48 -5.19 -3.27 11.29
N GLU A 49 -4.88 -3.73 10.07
CA GLU A 49 -3.56 -3.54 9.47
C GLU A 49 -3.40 -2.13 8.89
N ILE A 50 -4.45 -1.60 8.27
CA ILE A 50 -4.49 -0.23 7.69
C ILE A 50 -4.63 0.82 8.79
N THR A 51 -5.49 0.58 9.78
CA THR A 51 -5.80 1.48 10.88
C THR A 51 -5.68 0.72 12.21
N PRO A 52 -4.45 0.51 12.71
CA PRO A 52 -4.24 -0.17 13.98
C PRO A 52 -4.69 0.70 15.17
N LEU A 53 -4.82 0.09 16.36
CA LEU A 53 -5.32 0.78 17.55
C LEU A 53 -4.64 2.13 17.86
N PRO A 54 -3.30 2.29 17.74
CA PRO A 54 -2.65 3.59 17.96
C PRO A 54 -3.20 4.68 17.03
N ALA A 55 -3.49 4.35 15.77
CA ALA A 55 -4.02 5.29 14.78
C ALA A 55 -5.36 5.91 15.22
N LEU A 56 -6.17 5.18 16.01
CA LEU A 56 -7.46 5.67 16.53
C LEU A 56 -7.31 6.80 17.58
N LEU A 57 -6.10 7.03 18.08
CA LEU A 57 -5.79 8.09 19.04
C LEU A 57 -5.31 9.38 18.37
N HIS A 58 -5.08 9.36 17.05
CA HIS A 58 -4.47 10.45 16.30
C HIS A 58 -5.39 10.97 15.18
N TYR A 59 -5.14 12.21 14.76
CA TYR A 59 -5.83 12.87 13.65
C TYR A 59 -4.83 13.68 12.81
N GLY A 60 -5.22 14.01 11.57
CA GLY A 60 -4.37 14.77 10.63
C GLY A 60 -3.02 14.08 10.39
N LYS A 61 -1.94 14.86 10.35
CA LYS A 61 -0.58 14.34 10.10
C LYS A 61 -0.15 13.24 11.07
N ALA A 62 -0.59 13.30 12.32
CA ALA A 62 -0.25 12.26 13.31
C ALA A 62 -0.92 10.91 12.99
N LEU A 63 -2.11 10.92 12.35
CA LEU A 63 -2.76 9.70 11.87
C LEU A 63 -1.94 9.03 10.75
N ALA A 64 -1.38 9.83 9.84
CA ALA A 64 -0.57 9.33 8.73
C ALA A 64 0.64 8.50 9.21
N ARG A 65 1.26 8.91 10.33
CA ARG A 65 2.41 8.22 10.93
C ARG A 65 2.07 6.83 11.46
N GLU A 66 0.84 6.63 11.93
CA GLU A 66 0.37 5.35 12.49
C GLU A 66 -0.32 4.47 11.43
N SER A 67 -0.65 5.04 10.28
CA SER A 67 -1.34 4.35 9.20
C SER A 67 -0.49 3.21 8.64
N HIS A 68 -1.15 2.09 8.34
CA HIS A 68 -0.56 0.88 7.76
C HIS A 68 0.51 0.20 8.63
N THR A 69 0.76 0.66 9.87
CA THR A 69 1.78 0.08 10.76
C THR A 69 1.46 -1.32 11.25
N GLY A 70 0.21 -1.77 11.08
CA GLY A 70 -0.18 -3.16 11.31
C GLY A 70 0.07 -4.08 10.11
N THR A 71 0.43 -3.56 8.93
CA THR A 71 0.52 -4.35 7.69
C THR A 71 1.65 -5.35 7.75
N ARG A 72 1.28 -6.64 7.67
CA ARG A 72 2.23 -7.75 7.67
C ARG A 72 2.48 -8.30 6.27
N ILE A 73 3.75 -8.48 5.93
CA ILE A 73 4.18 -9.13 4.69
C ILE A 73 5.04 -10.32 5.09
N GLY A 74 4.51 -11.54 4.89
CA GLY A 74 5.11 -12.74 5.46
C GLY A 74 5.19 -12.64 6.98
N ASN A 75 6.41 -12.66 7.51
CA ASN A 75 6.65 -12.55 8.96
C ASN A 75 6.97 -11.12 9.42
N ASP A 76 7.19 -10.20 8.48
CA ASP A 76 7.71 -8.87 8.74
C ASP A 76 6.61 -7.82 8.74
N THR A 77 6.88 -6.70 9.41
CA THR A 77 6.02 -5.51 9.44
C THR A 77 6.84 -4.32 8.92
N PRO A 78 7.06 -4.22 7.59
CA PRO A 78 8.02 -3.28 7.02
C PRO A 78 7.57 -1.81 7.06
N LEU A 79 6.25 -1.59 7.19
CA LEU A 79 5.67 -0.24 7.25
C LEU A 79 5.71 0.28 8.68
N VAL A 80 6.88 0.67 9.17
CA VAL A 80 7.02 1.20 10.54
C VAL A 80 6.38 2.59 10.69
N GLN A 81 6.24 3.05 11.93
CA GLN A 81 5.67 4.38 12.22
C GLN A 81 6.44 5.48 11.48
N GLY A 82 5.73 6.37 10.79
CA GLY A 82 6.32 7.50 10.06
C GLY A 82 7.12 7.11 8.81
N VAL A 83 7.02 5.87 8.34
CA VAL A 83 7.84 5.37 7.21
C VAL A 83 7.68 6.19 5.92
N PHE A 84 6.56 6.91 5.76
CA PHE A 84 6.24 7.68 4.56
C PHE A 84 6.68 9.16 4.60
N GLU A 85 7.04 9.71 5.77
CA GLU A 85 7.22 11.17 5.98
C GLU A 85 8.22 11.83 5.01
N ASP A 86 9.23 11.09 4.52
CA ASP A 86 10.28 11.61 3.63
C ASP A 86 10.39 10.87 2.29
N ARG A 87 9.41 10.00 1.95
CA ARG A 87 9.57 9.06 0.82
C ARG A 87 8.76 9.42 -0.42
N ALA A 88 7.92 10.45 -0.33
CA ALA A 88 7.01 10.90 -1.39
C ALA A 88 6.14 9.76 -1.94
N VAL A 89 5.83 8.75 -1.12
CA VAL A 89 4.94 7.65 -1.50
C VAL A 89 3.51 8.17 -1.41
N ILE A 90 2.79 8.10 -2.50
CA ILE A 90 1.42 8.64 -2.60
C ILE A 90 0.38 7.55 -2.84
N VAL A 91 0.82 6.37 -3.28
CA VAL A 91 -0.03 5.24 -3.61
C VAL A 91 0.59 3.95 -3.11
N LEU A 92 -0.20 3.12 -2.42
CA LEU A 92 0.12 1.72 -2.16
C LEU A 92 -0.68 0.84 -3.13
N VAL A 93 0.02 -0.10 -3.78
CA VAL A 93 -0.58 -1.13 -4.63
C VAL A 93 -0.50 -2.45 -3.89
N ALA A 94 -1.66 -2.95 -3.49
CA ALA A 94 -1.79 -4.25 -2.83
C ALA A 94 -2.63 -5.20 -3.69
N GLY A 95 -2.63 -6.45 -3.26
CA GLY A 95 -3.48 -7.48 -3.82
C GLY A 95 -4.96 -7.27 -3.45
N TYR A 96 -5.75 -8.29 -3.69
CA TYR A 96 -7.19 -8.27 -3.50
C TYR A 96 -7.58 -8.05 -2.03
N ALA A 97 -8.30 -6.97 -1.73
CA ALA A 97 -8.85 -6.71 -0.40
C ALA A 97 -10.26 -7.32 -0.27
N MET A 98 -10.41 -8.46 0.42
CA MET A 98 -11.72 -8.89 0.91
C MET A 98 -12.03 -8.18 2.24
N ALA A 99 -12.65 -7.01 2.17
CA ALA A 99 -13.56 -6.62 3.23
C ALA A 99 -14.74 -7.60 3.21
N ARG A 100 -15.12 -8.15 4.36
CA ARG A 100 -16.09 -9.25 4.49
C ARG A 100 -17.39 -8.95 3.71
N GLY A 101 -17.70 -9.71 2.64
CA GLY A 101 -19.01 -9.64 1.97
C GLY A 101 -19.07 -10.08 0.50
N HIS A 102 -19.27 -11.39 0.29
CA HIS A 102 -19.75 -12.04 -0.94
C HIS A 102 -18.81 -12.22 -2.15
N ARG A 103 -19.01 -13.37 -2.81
CA ARG A 103 -18.12 -14.02 -3.79
C ARG A 103 -17.98 -13.21 -5.08
N ALA A 104 -16.75 -12.89 -5.47
CA ALA A 104 -16.43 -12.63 -6.87
C ALA A 104 -15.02 -13.16 -7.19
N ASN A 105 -14.97 -14.14 -8.09
CA ASN A 105 -13.77 -14.61 -8.76
C ASN A 105 -13.34 -13.55 -9.79
N MET A 106 -12.57 -12.54 -9.37
CA MET A 106 -11.95 -11.58 -10.26
C MET A 106 -10.43 -11.64 -10.08
N ARG A 107 -9.75 -12.30 -11.01
CA ARG A 107 -8.29 -12.21 -11.16
C ARG A 107 -7.98 -10.84 -11.74
N GLY A 108 -7.25 -10.00 -10.99
CA GLY A 108 -6.70 -8.74 -11.50
C GLY A 108 -7.09 -7.46 -10.75
N CYS A 109 -7.93 -7.51 -9.72
CA CYS A 109 -8.26 -6.31 -8.93
C CYS A 109 -7.16 -6.02 -7.89
N GLN A 110 -6.24 -5.14 -8.25
CA GLN A 110 -5.32 -4.49 -7.31
C GLN A 110 -6.09 -3.47 -6.47
N SER A 111 -5.80 -3.39 -5.17
CA SER A 111 -6.31 -2.32 -4.33
C SER A 111 -5.29 -1.18 -4.29
N ILE A 112 -5.75 0.02 -4.63
CA ILE A 112 -4.97 1.26 -4.67
C ILE A 112 -5.40 2.09 -3.46
N TRP A 113 -4.45 2.38 -2.58
CA TRP A 113 -4.70 3.17 -1.38
C TRP A 113 -3.90 4.47 -1.43
N PRO A 114 -4.55 5.64 -1.24
CA PRO A 114 -3.81 6.87 -1.06
C PRO A 114 -3.03 6.82 0.26
N VAL A 115 -1.83 7.38 0.27
CA VAL A 115 -1.09 7.64 1.52
C VAL A 115 -1.55 8.99 2.06
N PHE A 116 -1.86 9.02 3.36
CA PHE A 116 -2.18 10.27 4.05
C PHE A 116 -0.89 11.07 4.29
N ASP A 117 -0.95 12.39 4.12
CA ASP A 117 0.12 13.37 4.40
C ASP A 117 -0.22 14.20 5.65
#